data_AF-A0A4S2MW39-F1
#
_entry.id   AF-A0A4S2MW39-F1
#
_cell.length_a   1.000
_cell.length_b   1.000
_cell.length_c   1.000
_cell.angle_alpha   90.00
_cell.angle_beta   90.00
_cell.angle_gamma   90.00
#
_symmetry.space_group_name_H-M   'P 1'
#
loop_
_entity.id
_entity.type
_entity.pdbx_description
1 polymer ?
#
loop_
_entity_poly.entity_id
_entity_poly.type
_entity_poly.pdbx_seq_one_letter_code
_entity_poly.pdbx_strand_id
1 'polypeptide(L)'
;MSNYNEDEALDHILYGSSSDEGDGNESSTLIQCGGPCKKKHRAESIIRCLGNHSFCFDDARTYTANKLGTGAPVLNCMDANCNNIFPGTEVLRYIDLRIFAALPKERLEIMIDAVGVGGLVEICPYCNAVNNTGPLSKSTVVECFNCEKSSCRKCHKRAHSDKDCQKAHKESLECGHCLKDYPAEEIVRCEDGHPSCMTAAKEYLASQLGKGVPVLKCLKPECDKIFPGVEVLRFIDLNVFKGVPKERLEIMIERVGVKGLVEICPKCVTVVACGPLEQNSEFVCTNSTCGESHCRKCGKEVHSSLTREEYEKKKNQGSEGQDCGGLDLGTFLSDVIESGRVAFKIQAMLNDAILRTCNSCDTKLLKKDGRNMINCNDCGNHQCYICLEDVKGLDHFFQRPTCHLYDEVA
;
A
#
# COMPACT_ATOMS: atom_id res chain seq x y z
N MET A 1 17.26 -30.53 -39.43
CA MET A 1 18.31 -29.55 -39.77
C MET A 1 17.72 -28.68 -40.87
N SER A 2 17.28 -27.45 -40.64
CA SER A 2 17.85 -26.36 -39.84
C SER A 2 16.86 -25.81 -38.81
N ASN A 3 17.41 -25.45 -37.65
CA ASN A 3 16.72 -24.84 -36.52
C ASN A 3 16.12 -23.48 -36.94
N TYR A 4 14.80 -23.37 -36.89
CA TYR A 4 14.13 -22.07 -36.81
C TYR A 4 14.12 -21.68 -35.33
N ASN A 5 14.89 -20.66 -35.00
CA ASN A 5 15.03 -20.16 -33.65
C ASN A 5 13.80 -19.27 -33.35
N GLU A 6 12.85 -19.76 -32.55
CA GLU A 6 11.62 -19.02 -32.22
C GLU A 6 11.89 -17.69 -31.50
N ASP A 7 13.09 -17.51 -30.95
CA ASP A 7 13.54 -16.28 -30.31
C ASP A 7 13.80 -15.11 -31.30
N GLU A 8 14.10 -15.37 -32.58
CA GLU A 8 14.38 -14.31 -33.56
C GLU A 8 13.10 -13.64 -34.12
N ALA A 9 11.93 -14.29 -33.99
CA ALA A 9 10.66 -13.71 -34.43
C ALA A 9 10.10 -12.66 -33.45
N LEU A 10 10.48 -12.75 -32.17
CA LEU A 10 10.05 -11.81 -31.13
C LEU A 10 10.83 -10.49 -31.19
N ASP A 11 12.11 -10.50 -31.55
CA ASP A 11 12.91 -9.28 -31.66
C ASP A 11 12.46 -8.37 -32.81
N HIS A 12 11.96 -8.95 -33.92
CA HIS A 12 11.43 -8.16 -35.04
C HIS A 12 10.07 -7.52 -34.77
N ILE A 13 9.29 -8.01 -33.79
CA ILE A 13 8.03 -7.39 -33.38
C ILE A 13 8.27 -6.25 -32.37
N LEU A 14 9.39 -6.28 -31.64
CA LEU A 14 9.72 -5.31 -30.59
C LEU A 14 10.58 -4.13 -31.05
N TYR A 15 11.43 -4.31 -32.06
CA TYR A 15 12.38 -3.29 -32.52
C TYR A 15 12.24 -2.99 -34.02
N GLY A 16 11.24 -2.18 -34.37
CA GLY A 16 11.27 -1.43 -35.63
C GLY A 16 12.47 -0.48 -35.61
N SER A 17 13.37 -0.65 -36.58
CA SER A 17 14.62 0.08 -36.79
C SER A 17 14.58 1.56 -36.37
N SER A 18 15.32 1.89 -35.32
CA SER A 18 15.67 3.25 -34.94
C SER A 18 16.78 3.77 -35.84
N SER A 19 16.51 4.81 -36.62
CA SER A 19 17.52 5.64 -37.25
C SER A 19 17.10 7.11 -37.11
N ASP A 20 17.81 7.81 -36.22
CA ASP A 20 18.54 9.07 -36.48
C ASP A 20 18.41 10.09 -35.35
N GLU A 21 19.56 10.37 -34.73
CA GLU A 21 19.83 11.59 -33.99
C GLU A 21 19.83 12.78 -34.97
N GLY A 22 19.17 13.88 -34.62
CA GLY A 22 19.24 15.11 -35.42
C GLY A 22 18.28 16.21 -34.99
N ASP A 23 18.85 17.20 -34.30
CA ASP A 23 18.52 18.63 -34.22
C ASP A 23 17.08 19.16 -34.19
N GLY A 24 16.87 20.07 -33.25
CA GLY A 24 15.64 20.83 -33.06
C GLY A 24 15.24 21.65 -34.28
N ASN A 25 14.01 21.41 -34.77
CA ASN A 25 13.20 22.43 -35.41
C ASN A 25 11.72 22.03 -35.28
N GLU A 26 10.96 22.73 -34.43
CA GLU A 26 9.52 22.51 -34.24
C GLU A 26 8.73 22.98 -35.47
N SER A 27 8.70 22.13 -36.50
CA SER A 27 7.59 22.11 -37.46
C SER A 27 6.66 20.98 -37.03
N SER A 28 5.58 21.33 -36.32
CA SER A 28 4.57 20.36 -35.89
C SER A 28 3.86 19.75 -37.12
N THR A 29 4.46 18.70 -37.67
CA THR A 29 3.94 18.01 -38.85
C THR A 29 2.65 17.31 -38.47
N LEU A 30 1.53 17.83 -38.97
CA LEU A 30 0.22 17.25 -38.74
C LEU A 30 -0.02 16.06 -39.66
N ILE A 31 -0.42 14.94 -39.10
CA ILE A 31 -0.71 13.69 -39.80
C ILE A 31 -2.22 13.58 -40.04
N GLN A 32 -2.58 13.19 -41.25
CA GLN A 32 -3.97 12.97 -41.64
C GLN A 32 -4.50 11.65 -41.05
N CYS A 33 -5.63 11.71 -40.34
CA CYS A 33 -6.32 10.50 -39.85
C CYS A 33 -6.99 9.75 -41.02
N GLY A 34 -6.73 8.45 -41.11
CA GLY A 34 -7.38 7.52 -42.04
C GLY A 34 -8.79 7.07 -41.59
N GLY A 35 -9.18 7.38 -40.35
CA GLY A 35 -10.47 7.02 -39.77
C GLY A 35 -11.64 7.91 -40.20
N PRO A 36 -12.83 7.73 -39.58
CA PRO A 36 -14.04 8.48 -39.91
C PRO A 36 -13.91 10.00 -39.78
N CYS A 37 -13.08 10.50 -38.84
CA CYS A 37 -12.99 11.94 -38.63
C CYS A 37 -12.33 12.69 -39.79
N LYS A 38 -11.43 12.04 -40.54
CA LYS A 38 -10.63 12.63 -41.62
C LYS A 38 -10.00 13.98 -41.26
N LYS A 39 -9.64 14.19 -39.99
CA LYS A 39 -8.97 15.41 -39.50
C LYS A 39 -7.46 15.22 -39.45
N LYS A 40 -6.73 16.33 -39.36
CA LYS A 40 -5.28 16.37 -39.14
C LYS A 40 -4.99 16.47 -37.64
N HIS A 41 -4.07 15.63 -37.15
CA HIS A 41 -3.70 15.55 -35.74
C HIS A 41 -2.18 15.58 -35.57
N ARG A 42 -1.71 15.91 -34.36
CA ARG A 42 -0.31 15.80 -33.99
C ARG A 42 0.12 14.34 -33.95
N ALA A 43 1.38 14.06 -34.24
CA ALA A 43 1.93 12.70 -34.26
C ALA A 43 1.75 11.94 -32.93
N GLU A 44 1.82 12.65 -31.79
CA GLU A 44 1.61 12.10 -30.45
C GLU A 44 0.21 11.53 -30.22
N SER A 45 -0.80 12.02 -30.95
CA SER A 45 -2.21 11.60 -30.87
C SER A 45 -2.62 10.63 -31.98
N ILE A 46 -1.65 10.07 -32.70
CA ILE A 46 -1.84 9.11 -33.78
C ILE A 46 -1.31 7.74 -33.38
N ILE A 47 -2.09 6.70 -33.67
CA ILE A 47 -1.67 5.31 -33.68
C ILE A 47 -1.42 4.80 -35.09
N ARG A 48 -0.56 3.78 -35.22
CA ARG A 48 -0.31 3.10 -36.49
C ARG A 48 -0.56 1.60 -36.40
N CYS A 49 -1.18 1.03 -37.43
CA CYS A 49 -1.19 -0.44 -37.57
C CYS A 49 0.15 -0.94 -38.11
N LEU A 50 0.37 -2.27 -38.13
CA LEU A 50 1.58 -2.85 -38.73
C LEU A 50 1.75 -2.55 -40.23
N GLY A 51 0.68 -2.14 -40.91
CA GLY A 51 0.71 -1.63 -42.29
C GLY A 51 0.98 -0.12 -42.40
N ASN A 52 1.34 0.55 -41.30
CA ASN A 52 1.61 1.99 -41.21
C ASN A 52 0.41 2.94 -41.49
N HIS A 53 -0.83 2.43 -41.55
CA HIS A 53 -2.01 3.31 -41.60
C HIS A 53 -2.20 4.05 -40.28
N SER A 54 -2.46 5.36 -40.37
CA SER A 54 -2.49 6.28 -39.22
C SER A 54 -3.91 6.65 -38.82
N PHE A 55 -4.23 6.53 -37.51
CA PHE A 55 -5.55 6.85 -36.95
C PHE A 55 -5.42 7.68 -35.68
N CYS A 56 -6.34 8.61 -35.45
CA CYS A 56 -6.33 9.40 -34.22
C CYS A 56 -6.86 8.60 -33.02
N PHE A 57 -6.48 9.01 -31.81
CA PHE A 57 -6.92 8.36 -30.58
C PHE A 57 -8.45 8.33 -30.43
N ASP A 58 -9.17 9.36 -30.89
CA ASP A 58 -10.62 9.42 -30.76
C ASP A 58 -11.31 8.35 -31.63
N ASP A 59 -10.95 8.27 -32.91
CA ASP A 59 -11.45 7.22 -33.81
C ASP A 59 -11.08 5.82 -33.30
N ALA A 60 -9.86 5.66 -32.77
CA ALA A 60 -9.40 4.40 -32.19
C ALA A 60 -10.19 3.98 -30.94
N ARG A 61 -10.52 4.92 -30.05
CA ARG A 61 -11.35 4.65 -28.87
C ARG A 61 -12.77 4.22 -29.28
N THR A 62 -13.40 4.96 -30.20
CA THR A 62 -14.73 4.61 -30.69
C THR A 62 -14.75 3.23 -31.34
N TYR A 63 -13.77 2.93 -32.19
CA TYR A 63 -13.62 1.63 -32.84
C TYR A 63 -13.45 0.50 -31.81
N THR A 64 -12.57 0.70 -30.83
CA THR A 64 -12.28 -0.28 -29.77
C THR A 64 -13.51 -0.55 -28.91
N ALA A 65 -14.23 0.49 -28.49
CA ALA A 65 -15.47 0.36 -27.71
C ALA A 65 -16.53 -0.46 -28.46
N ASN A 66 -16.71 -0.22 -29.76
CA ASN A 66 -17.65 -0.98 -30.59
C ASN A 66 -17.24 -2.45 -30.71
N LYS A 67 -15.94 -2.73 -30.87
CA LYS A 67 -15.42 -4.10 -30.96
C LYS A 67 -15.55 -4.85 -29.63
N LEU A 68 -15.32 -4.21 -28.50
CA LEU A 68 -15.46 -4.82 -27.17
C LEU A 68 -16.87 -5.35 -26.91
N GLY A 69 -17.90 -4.66 -27.43
CA GLY A 69 -19.30 -5.10 -27.34
C GLY A 69 -19.62 -6.39 -28.12
N THR A 70 -18.72 -6.87 -28.99
CA THR A 70 -18.95 -8.06 -29.84
C THR A 70 -18.37 -9.37 -29.28
N GLY A 71 -17.64 -9.33 -28.16
CA GLY A 71 -17.20 -10.51 -27.40
C GLY A 71 -15.87 -11.16 -27.83
N ALA A 72 -15.27 -10.78 -28.96
CA ALA A 72 -13.94 -11.24 -29.38
C ALA A 72 -13.19 -10.15 -30.18
N PRO A 73 -12.66 -9.11 -29.52
CA PRO A 73 -12.25 -7.86 -30.16
C PRO A 73 -10.80 -7.91 -30.68
N VAL A 74 -10.52 -8.72 -31.71
CA VAL A 74 -9.24 -8.55 -32.42
C VAL A 74 -9.22 -7.17 -33.08
N LEU A 75 -8.28 -6.31 -32.64
CA LEU A 75 -8.16 -4.94 -33.10
C LEU A 75 -7.40 -4.88 -34.44
N ASN A 76 -8.13 -5.22 -35.51
CA ASN A 76 -7.66 -5.03 -36.88
C ASN A 76 -7.67 -3.54 -37.27
N CYS A 77 -6.87 -3.18 -38.27
CA CYS A 77 -6.86 -1.87 -38.91
C CYS A 77 -8.27 -1.44 -39.36
N MET A 78 -8.54 -0.14 -39.27
CA MET A 78 -9.85 0.42 -39.64
C MET A 78 -9.98 0.70 -41.16
N ASP A 79 -8.93 0.49 -41.94
CA ASP A 79 -8.99 0.57 -43.40
C ASP A 79 -9.52 -0.75 -43.98
N ALA A 80 -10.53 -0.67 -44.85
CA ALA A 80 -11.22 -1.84 -45.40
C ALA A 80 -10.31 -2.76 -46.24
N ASN A 81 -9.19 -2.23 -46.75
CA ASN A 81 -8.23 -2.99 -47.56
C ASN A 81 -7.01 -3.45 -46.75
N CYS A 82 -7.04 -3.33 -45.42
CA CYS A 82 -5.91 -3.66 -44.55
C CYS A 82 -6.31 -4.66 -43.46
N ASN A 83 -5.72 -5.87 -43.52
CA ASN A 83 -5.93 -6.91 -42.51
C ASN A 83 -4.90 -6.91 -41.37
N ASN A 84 -3.97 -5.94 -41.36
CA ASN A 84 -2.99 -5.79 -40.29
C ASN A 84 -3.65 -5.41 -38.96
N ILE A 85 -3.03 -5.80 -37.85
CA ILE A 85 -3.46 -5.45 -36.49
C ILE A 85 -2.76 -4.19 -35.98
N PHE A 86 -3.27 -3.63 -34.90
CA PHE A 86 -2.56 -2.63 -34.11
C PHE A 86 -1.58 -3.33 -33.13
N PRO A 87 -0.30 -2.89 -33.06
CA PRO A 87 0.62 -3.37 -32.04
C PRO A 87 0.11 -3.07 -30.62
N GLY A 88 0.32 -3.98 -29.67
CA GLY A 88 -0.12 -3.78 -28.28
C GLY A 88 0.44 -2.50 -27.64
N THR A 89 1.67 -2.11 -27.99
CA THR A 89 2.29 -0.85 -27.56
C THR A 89 1.54 0.39 -28.06
N GLU A 90 1.00 0.34 -29.27
CA GLU A 90 0.16 1.40 -29.84
C GLU A 90 -1.22 1.43 -29.19
N VAL A 91 -1.79 0.26 -28.89
CA VAL A 91 -3.07 0.12 -28.20
C VAL A 91 -3.00 0.70 -26.77
N LEU A 92 -1.92 0.42 -26.04
CA LEU A 92 -1.70 0.93 -24.68
C LEU A 92 -1.62 2.46 -24.58
N ARG A 93 -1.34 3.17 -25.68
CA ARG A 93 -1.27 4.64 -25.69
C ARG A 93 -2.62 5.31 -25.56
N TYR A 94 -3.72 4.63 -25.89
CA TYR A 94 -5.06 5.23 -25.86
C TYR A 94 -6.11 4.42 -25.08
N ILE A 95 -5.90 3.12 -24.90
CA ILE A 95 -6.87 2.24 -24.22
C ILE A 95 -6.91 2.55 -22.72
N ASP A 96 -8.12 2.63 -22.18
CA ASP A 96 -8.32 2.79 -20.75
C ASP A 96 -8.37 1.41 -20.09
N LEU A 97 -7.35 1.03 -19.33
CA LEU A 97 -7.28 -0.28 -18.69
C LEU A 97 -8.38 -0.51 -17.64
N ARG A 98 -9.11 0.54 -17.22
CA ARG A 98 -10.27 0.39 -16.32
C ARG A 98 -11.41 -0.38 -16.97
N ILE A 99 -11.46 -0.49 -18.31
CA ILE A 99 -12.46 -1.33 -19.01
C ILE A 99 -12.40 -2.80 -18.56
N PHE A 100 -11.23 -3.26 -18.11
CA PHE A 100 -11.02 -4.63 -17.66
C PHE A 100 -11.53 -4.85 -16.23
N ALA A 101 -11.64 -3.81 -15.40
CA ALA A 101 -12.00 -3.94 -13.99
C ALA A 101 -13.40 -4.54 -13.75
N ALA A 102 -14.31 -4.43 -14.73
CA ALA A 102 -15.67 -4.95 -14.65
C ALA A 102 -15.81 -6.41 -15.12
N LEU A 103 -14.73 -7.02 -15.63
CA LEU A 103 -14.79 -8.37 -16.20
C LEU A 103 -14.43 -9.45 -15.15
N PRO A 104 -15.10 -10.60 -15.20
CA PRO A 104 -14.70 -11.76 -14.41
C PRO A 104 -13.31 -12.26 -14.85
N LYS A 105 -12.55 -12.85 -13.92
CA LYS A 105 -11.15 -13.22 -14.12
C LYS A 105 -10.95 -14.13 -15.34
N GLU A 106 -11.86 -15.06 -15.58
CA GLU A 106 -11.83 -16.02 -16.68
C GLU A 106 -11.97 -15.35 -18.06
N ARG A 107 -12.62 -14.18 -18.13
CA ARG A 107 -12.75 -13.38 -19.36
C ARG A 107 -11.64 -12.35 -19.52
N LEU A 108 -10.94 -12.01 -18.44
CA LEU A 108 -9.92 -10.98 -18.41
C LEU A 108 -8.74 -11.36 -19.31
N GLU A 109 -8.22 -12.58 -19.13
CA GLU A 109 -7.09 -13.12 -19.90
C GLU A 109 -7.42 -13.20 -21.38
N ILE A 110 -8.59 -13.77 -21.71
CA ILE A 110 -9.09 -13.86 -23.10
C ILE A 110 -9.19 -12.47 -23.74
N MET A 111 -9.65 -11.46 -23.00
CA MET A 111 -9.79 -10.10 -23.55
C MET A 111 -8.44 -9.39 -23.70
N ILE A 112 -7.51 -9.57 -22.76
CA ILE A 112 -6.15 -9.04 -22.84
C ILE A 112 -5.44 -9.57 -24.09
N ASP A 113 -5.57 -10.87 -24.35
CA ASP A 113 -5.00 -11.51 -25.53
C ASP A 113 -5.69 -11.06 -26.82
N ALA A 114 -7.02 -11.00 -26.84
CA ALA A 114 -7.77 -10.57 -28.02
C ALA A 114 -7.47 -9.12 -28.43
N VAL A 115 -7.31 -8.22 -27.46
CA VAL A 115 -6.95 -6.81 -27.69
C VAL A 115 -5.47 -6.66 -28.09
N GLY A 116 -4.65 -7.70 -27.88
CA GLY A 116 -3.25 -7.73 -28.29
C GLY A 116 -2.31 -7.02 -27.31
N VAL A 117 -2.69 -6.90 -26.03
CA VAL A 117 -1.86 -6.28 -24.98
C VAL A 117 -1.28 -7.31 -23.99
N GLY A 118 -1.44 -8.60 -24.28
CA GLY A 118 -0.80 -9.70 -23.55
C GLY A 118 0.72 -9.50 -23.45
N GLY A 119 1.27 -9.78 -22.27
CA GLY A 119 2.70 -9.56 -21.97
C GLY A 119 3.11 -8.11 -21.72
N LEU A 120 2.24 -7.13 -22.01
CA LEU A 120 2.46 -5.71 -21.70
C LEU A 120 1.72 -5.25 -20.45
N VAL A 121 0.80 -6.08 -19.95
CA VAL A 121 -0.04 -5.81 -18.78
C VAL A 121 -0.05 -7.00 -17.82
N GLU A 122 -0.27 -6.72 -16.53
CA GLU A 122 -0.39 -7.74 -15.49
C GLU A 122 -1.62 -7.53 -14.60
N ILE A 123 -2.31 -8.63 -14.28
CA ILE A 123 -3.52 -8.63 -13.45
C ILE A 123 -3.13 -8.58 -11.98
N CYS A 124 -3.67 -7.62 -11.23
CA CYS A 124 -3.46 -7.53 -9.79
C CYS A 124 -4.15 -8.72 -9.08
N PRO A 125 -3.42 -9.52 -8.27
CA PRO A 125 -4.00 -10.66 -7.56
C PRO A 125 -4.95 -10.28 -6.42
N TYR A 126 -4.98 -8.99 -6.04
CA TYR A 126 -5.75 -8.50 -4.89
C TYR A 126 -7.06 -7.80 -5.25
N CYS A 127 -7.11 -7.16 -6.43
CA CYS A 127 -8.25 -6.34 -6.83
C CYS A 127 -8.66 -6.52 -8.31
N ASN A 128 -8.03 -7.44 -9.04
CA ASN A 128 -8.25 -7.74 -10.45
C ASN A 128 -8.03 -6.58 -11.44
N ALA A 129 -7.46 -5.45 -11.01
CA ALA A 129 -7.10 -4.36 -11.90
C ALA A 129 -5.94 -4.75 -12.83
N VAL A 130 -5.98 -4.28 -14.08
CA VAL A 130 -4.99 -4.58 -15.13
C VAL A 130 -3.94 -3.47 -15.18
N ASN A 131 -2.71 -3.76 -14.77
CA ASN A 131 -1.62 -2.79 -14.65
C ASN A 131 -0.79 -2.77 -15.93
N ASN A 132 -0.48 -1.58 -16.45
CA ASN A 132 0.48 -1.44 -17.54
C ASN A 132 1.90 -1.67 -17.00
N THR A 133 2.56 -2.74 -17.47
CA THR A 133 3.93 -3.09 -17.07
C THR A 133 4.96 -2.81 -18.17
N GLY A 134 4.50 -2.39 -19.35
CA GLY A 134 5.32 -2.23 -20.54
C GLY A 134 5.95 -3.55 -21.03
N PRO A 135 6.75 -3.50 -22.10
CA PRO A 135 7.29 -4.69 -22.77
C PRO A 135 8.38 -5.45 -22.00
N LEU A 136 9.02 -4.84 -21.00
CA LEU A 136 10.31 -5.32 -20.47
C LEU A 136 10.51 -4.98 -19.00
N SER A 137 9.49 -5.17 -18.17
CA SER A 137 9.71 -5.09 -16.73
C SER A 137 10.67 -6.21 -16.25
N LYS A 138 11.95 -5.89 -16.10
CA LYS A 138 12.91 -6.77 -15.41
C LYS A 138 12.65 -6.86 -13.90
N SER A 139 11.78 -5.99 -13.38
CA SER A 139 11.36 -6.00 -11.99
C SER A 139 10.61 -7.30 -11.68
N THR A 140 10.94 -7.96 -10.56
CA THR A 140 10.14 -9.07 -10.03
C THR A 140 8.87 -8.60 -9.33
N VAL A 141 8.65 -7.28 -9.25
CA VAL A 141 7.56 -6.63 -8.52
C VAL A 141 6.66 -5.85 -9.48
N VAL A 142 5.35 -5.94 -9.27
CA VAL A 142 4.32 -5.06 -9.84
C VAL A 142 3.62 -4.35 -8.71
N GLU A 143 3.62 -3.02 -8.77
CA GLU A 143 2.78 -2.18 -7.94
C GLU A 143 1.45 -1.93 -8.65
N CYS A 144 0.34 -2.19 -7.98
CA CYS A 144 -0.97 -2.01 -8.59
C CYS A 144 -1.41 -0.53 -8.56
N PHE A 145 -1.78 0.04 -9.71
CA PHE A 145 -2.26 1.44 -9.78
C PHE A 145 -3.59 1.66 -9.04
N ASN A 146 -4.39 0.60 -8.86
CA ASN A 146 -5.74 0.71 -8.30
C ASN A 146 -5.78 0.47 -6.78
N CYS A 147 -5.05 -0.54 -6.28
CA CYS A 147 -5.05 -0.88 -4.85
C CYS A 147 -3.71 -0.67 -4.16
N GLU A 148 -2.69 -0.16 -4.87
CA GLU A 148 -1.36 0.20 -4.35
C GLU A 148 -0.58 -0.96 -3.70
N LYS A 149 -1.07 -2.19 -3.86
CA LYS A 149 -0.38 -3.37 -3.36
C LYS A 149 0.70 -3.78 -4.34
N SER A 150 1.89 -4.01 -3.81
CA SER A 150 2.99 -4.61 -4.55
C SER A 150 2.90 -6.13 -4.49
N SER A 151 2.97 -6.76 -5.66
CA SER A 151 2.94 -8.21 -5.83
C SER A 151 4.18 -8.72 -6.55
N CYS A 152 4.61 -9.94 -6.22
CA CYS A 152 5.66 -10.64 -6.92
C CYS A 152 5.10 -11.29 -8.18
N ARG A 153 5.74 -11.03 -9.33
CA ARG A 153 5.33 -11.55 -10.65
C ARG A 153 5.39 -13.07 -10.76
N LYS A 154 6.25 -13.71 -9.97
CA LYS A 154 6.48 -15.16 -10.04
C LYS A 154 5.46 -15.96 -9.24
N CYS A 155 5.13 -15.51 -8.03
CA CYS A 155 4.23 -16.23 -7.13
C CYS A 155 2.85 -15.57 -6.99
N HIS A 156 2.66 -14.38 -7.55
CA HIS A 156 1.46 -13.55 -7.43
C HIS A 156 1.03 -13.28 -5.97
N LYS A 157 1.97 -13.40 -5.03
CA LYS A 157 1.81 -13.01 -3.61
C LYS A 157 2.47 -11.65 -3.38
N ARG A 158 2.56 -11.22 -2.12
CA ARG A 158 3.14 -9.92 -1.76
C ARG A 158 4.57 -9.82 -2.28
N ALA A 159 4.95 -8.64 -2.74
CA ALA A 159 6.31 -8.35 -3.17
C ALA A 159 7.30 -8.67 -2.05
N HIS A 160 8.39 -9.33 -2.43
CA HIS A 160 9.47 -9.75 -1.54
C HIS A 160 10.82 -9.51 -2.22
N SER A 161 11.87 -9.28 -1.43
CA SER A 161 13.24 -9.08 -1.92
C SER A 161 13.98 -10.39 -2.17
N ASP A 162 13.55 -11.48 -1.54
CA ASP A 162 14.13 -12.81 -1.72
C ASP A 162 14.00 -13.30 -3.17
N LYS A 163 15.09 -13.87 -3.71
CA LYS A 163 15.09 -14.46 -5.05
C LYS A 163 14.25 -15.74 -5.15
N ASP A 164 14.01 -16.39 -4.01
CA ASP A 164 13.25 -17.63 -3.89
C ASP A 164 11.90 -17.34 -3.20
N CYS A 165 10.82 -17.46 -3.97
CA CYS A 165 9.45 -17.27 -3.48
C CYS A 165 9.08 -18.27 -2.37
N GLN A 166 9.59 -19.51 -2.40
CA GLN A 166 9.28 -20.50 -1.37
C GLN A 166 9.95 -20.14 -0.05
N LYS A 167 11.18 -19.61 -0.11
CA LYS A 167 11.89 -19.11 1.08
C LYS A 167 11.24 -17.84 1.64
N ALA A 168 10.81 -16.93 0.78
CA ALA A 168 10.12 -15.70 1.16
C ALA A 168 8.81 -15.95 1.94
N HIS A 169 8.15 -17.08 1.65
CA HIS A 169 6.87 -17.45 2.24
C HIS A 169 6.96 -18.65 3.19
N LYS A 170 8.18 -18.99 3.64
CA LYS A 170 8.47 -20.23 4.39
C LYS A 170 7.95 -20.23 5.82
N GLU A 171 7.62 -19.06 6.37
CA GLU A 171 6.97 -18.91 7.67
C GLU A 171 5.45 -18.82 7.49
N SER A 172 4.86 -19.89 6.97
CA SER A 172 3.42 -20.06 7.05
C SER A 172 3.04 -20.58 8.42
N LEU A 173 2.04 -19.95 9.02
CA LEU A 173 1.48 -20.29 10.32
C LEU A 173 0.07 -20.82 10.12
N GLU A 174 -0.25 -21.90 10.83
CA GLU A 174 -1.57 -22.50 10.79
C GLU A 174 -2.58 -21.61 11.54
N CYS A 175 -3.73 -21.35 10.93
CA CYS A 175 -4.83 -20.64 11.54
C CYS A 175 -5.60 -21.54 12.52
N GLY A 176 -5.70 -21.13 13.79
CA GLY A 176 -6.41 -21.88 14.83
C GLY A 176 -7.95 -21.94 14.68
N HIS A 177 -8.51 -21.35 13.62
CA HIS A 177 -9.94 -21.40 13.30
C HIS A 177 -10.24 -22.29 12.09
N CYS A 178 -9.58 -22.05 10.95
CA CYS A 178 -9.85 -22.78 9.71
C CYS A 178 -8.83 -23.88 9.40
N LEU A 179 -7.79 -24.03 10.23
CA LEU A 179 -6.75 -25.07 10.12
C LEU A 179 -6.01 -25.06 8.78
N LYS A 180 -5.89 -23.89 8.16
CA LYS A 180 -5.13 -23.66 6.92
C LYS A 180 -3.89 -22.82 7.22
N ASP A 181 -2.87 -23.01 6.39
CA ASP A 181 -1.61 -22.27 6.46
C ASP A 181 -1.70 -20.90 5.77
N TYR A 182 -1.24 -19.86 6.47
CA TYR A 182 -1.17 -18.50 5.95
C TYR A 182 0.20 -17.88 6.21
N PRO A 183 0.68 -16.97 5.35
CA PRO A 183 1.87 -16.18 5.66
C PRO A 183 1.73 -15.47 7.00
N ALA A 184 2.82 -15.32 7.76
CA ALA A 184 2.80 -14.66 9.08
C ALA A 184 2.16 -13.25 9.07
N GLU A 185 2.29 -12.52 7.96
CA GLU A 185 1.70 -11.19 7.75
C GLU A 185 0.17 -11.20 7.60
N GLU A 186 -0.42 -12.35 7.25
CA GLU A 186 -1.86 -12.57 7.16
C GLU A 186 -2.42 -13.24 8.42
N ILE A 187 -1.57 -13.48 9.42
CA ILE A 187 -1.99 -13.94 10.74
C ILE A 187 -2.12 -12.75 11.68
N VAL A 188 -3.23 -12.74 12.40
CA VAL A 188 -3.52 -11.86 13.54
C VAL A 188 -3.60 -12.69 14.81
N ARG A 189 -3.31 -12.08 15.95
CA ARG A 189 -3.19 -12.80 17.23
C ARG A 189 -4.08 -12.17 18.29
N CYS A 190 -4.66 -12.99 19.16
CA CYS A 190 -5.24 -12.48 20.41
C CYS A 190 -4.13 -12.18 21.44
N GLU A 191 -4.50 -11.66 22.61
CA GLU A 191 -3.57 -11.38 23.71
C GLU A 191 -2.76 -12.61 24.17
N ASP A 192 -3.34 -13.82 24.10
CA ASP A 192 -2.63 -15.08 24.41
C ASP A 192 -1.77 -15.59 23.23
N GLY A 193 -1.71 -14.85 22.11
CA GLY A 193 -0.88 -15.19 20.97
C GLY A 193 -1.45 -16.23 19.99
N HIS A 194 -2.71 -16.66 20.17
CA HIS A 194 -3.35 -17.64 19.30
C HIS A 194 -3.49 -17.10 17.85
N PRO A 195 -2.96 -17.82 16.84
CA PRO A 195 -2.96 -17.36 15.45
C PRO A 195 -4.34 -17.54 14.79
N SER A 196 -4.82 -16.50 14.14
CA SER A 196 -6.03 -16.51 13.31
C SER A 196 -5.74 -15.83 11.98
N CYS A 197 -6.22 -16.36 10.86
CA CYS A 197 -6.05 -15.69 9.58
C CYS A 197 -6.93 -14.44 9.48
N MET A 198 -6.44 -13.43 8.76
CA MET A 198 -7.17 -12.17 8.53
C MET A 198 -8.56 -12.39 7.92
N THR A 199 -8.72 -13.40 7.06
CA THR A 199 -10.02 -13.73 6.45
C THR A 199 -11.03 -14.14 7.51
N ALA A 200 -10.67 -15.08 8.39
CA ALA A 200 -11.54 -15.51 9.48
C ALA A 200 -11.83 -14.37 10.46
N ALA A 201 -10.83 -13.54 10.78
CA ALA A 201 -11.01 -12.38 11.65
C ALA A 201 -11.99 -11.34 11.06
N LYS A 202 -11.93 -11.09 9.75
CA LYS A 202 -12.86 -10.19 9.04
C LYS A 202 -14.30 -10.72 9.03
N GLU A 203 -14.47 -11.99 8.71
CA GLU A 203 -15.79 -12.65 8.72
C GLU A 203 -16.39 -12.63 10.13
N TYR A 204 -15.58 -12.90 11.14
CA TYR A 204 -15.99 -12.80 12.53
C TYR A 204 -16.43 -11.38 12.90
N LEU A 205 -15.61 -10.36 12.61
CA LEU A 205 -15.97 -8.96 12.83
C LEU A 205 -17.28 -8.57 12.14
N ALA A 206 -17.47 -8.93 10.86
CA ALA A 206 -18.70 -8.65 10.13
C ALA A 206 -19.93 -9.31 10.78
N SER A 207 -19.81 -10.57 11.21
CA SER A 207 -20.88 -11.30 11.91
C SER A 207 -21.27 -10.64 13.24
N GLN A 208 -20.30 -10.01 13.89
CA GLN A 208 -20.44 -9.41 15.20
C GLN A 208 -21.03 -7.99 15.12
N LEU A 209 -20.68 -7.22 14.09
CA LEU A 209 -21.30 -5.92 13.78
C LEU A 209 -22.80 -6.07 13.47
N GLY A 210 -23.20 -7.17 12.83
CA GLY A 210 -24.62 -7.48 12.58
C GLY A 210 -25.45 -7.77 13.83
N LYS A 211 -24.81 -8.09 14.96
CA LYS A 211 -25.46 -8.41 16.25
C LYS A 211 -25.45 -7.25 17.24
N GLY A 212 -24.80 -6.13 16.93
CA GLY A 212 -24.67 -4.98 17.81
C GLY A 212 -23.24 -4.42 17.82
N VAL A 213 -22.81 -3.90 18.98
CA VAL A 213 -21.45 -3.36 19.15
C VAL A 213 -20.57 -4.40 19.82
N PRO A 214 -19.67 -5.07 19.08
CA PRO A 214 -19.05 -6.28 19.57
C PRO A 214 -17.70 -6.06 20.24
N VAL A 215 -17.43 -6.94 21.21
CA VAL A 215 -16.08 -7.20 21.72
C VAL A 215 -15.50 -8.33 20.89
N LEU A 216 -14.36 -8.09 20.23
CA LEU A 216 -13.72 -9.08 19.36
C LEU A 216 -12.92 -10.08 20.20
N LYS A 217 -13.58 -11.16 20.62
CA LYS A 217 -12.92 -12.30 21.26
C LYS A 217 -12.11 -13.12 20.26
N CYS A 218 -11.16 -13.87 20.79
CA CYS A 218 -10.39 -14.87 20.05
C CYS A 218 -11.33 -15.86 19.33
N LEU A 219 -10.94 -16.28 18.13
CA LEU A 219 -11.71 -17.26 17.35
C LEU A 219 -11.53 -18.70 17.86
N LYS A 220 -10.57 -18.95 18.75
CA LYS A 220 -10.37 -20.28 19.35
C LYS A 220 -11.44 -20.51 20.42
N PRO A 221 -12.20 -21.62 20.36
CA PRO A 221 -13.34 -21.87 21.28
C PRO A 221 -13.01 -21.84 22.77
N GLU A 222 -11.77 -22.13 23.15
CA GLU A 222 -11.31 -22.22 24.53
C GLU A 222 -10.63 -20.94 25.04
N CYS A 223 -10.55 -19.89 24.22
CA CYS A 223 -9.86 -18.65 24.56
C CYS A 223 -10.86 -17.49 24.72
N ASP A 224 -10.91 -16.92 25.93
CA ASP A 224 -11.77 -15.78 26.25
C ASP A 224 -11.08 -14.41 26.05
N LYS A 225 -9.83 -14.40 25.60
CA LYS A 225 -9.09 -13.16 25.33
C LYS A 225 -9.59 -12.43 24.09
N ILE A 226 -9.29 -11.14 24.02
CA ILE A 226 -9.64 -10.28 22.90
C ILE A 226 -8.50 -10.14 21.89
N PHE A 227 -8.82 -9.65 20.71
CA PHE A 227 -7.80 -9.12 19.80
C PHE A 227 -7.33 -7.74 20.28
N PRO A 228 -6.01 -7.52 20.43
CA PRO A 228 -5.47 -6.20 20.71
C PRO A 228 -5.89 -5.19 19.63
N GLY A 229 -6.14 -3.93 19.99
CA GLY A 229 -6.57 -2.90 19.04
C GLY A 229 -5.65 -2.73 17.83
N VAL A 230 -4.34 -2.90 18.05
CA VAL A 230 -3.33 -2.86 16.98
C VAL A 230 -3.49 -4.01 15.98
N GLU A 231 -3.90 -5.19 16.43
CA GLU A 231 -4.21 -6.34 15.57
C GLU A 231 -5.53 -6.12 14.84
N VAL A 232 -6.53 -5.55 15.53
CA VAL A 232 -7.83 -5.19 14.93
C VAL A 232 -7.67 -4.20 13.79
N LEU A 233 -6.82 -3.18 13.94
CA LEU A 233 -6.52 -2.21 12.87
C LEU A 233 -5.97 -2.84 11.59
N ARG A 234 -5.33 -4.01 11.67
CA ARG A 234 -4.77 -4.68 10.49
C ARG A 234 -5.84 -5.31 9.59
N PHE A 235 -7.05 -5.55 10.13
CA PHE A 235 -8.11 -6.23 9.37
C PHE A 235 -9.47 -5.52 9.36
N ILE A 236 -9.70 -4.54 10.23
CA ILE A 236 -10.92 -3.71 10.21
C ILE A 236 -10.93 -2.77 9.00
N ASP A 237 -12.05 -2.72 8.29
CA ASP A 237 -12.33 -1.67 7.32
C ASP A 237 -13.01 -0.51 8.04
N LEU A 238 -12.39 0.67 8.10
CA LEU A 238 -12.97 1.84 8.77
C LEU A 238 -14.27 2.33 8.11
N ASN A 239 -14.60 1.88 6.89
CA ASN A 239 -15.90 2.15 6.28
C ASN A 239 -17.08 1.58 7.07
N VAL A 240 -16.86 0.62 7.98
CA VAL A 240 -17.90 0.14 8.92
C VAL A 240 -18.45 1.25 9.82
N PHE A 241 -17.70 2.34 9.97
CA PHE A 241 -18.08 3.53 10.74
C PHE A 241 -18.79 4.60 9.90
N LYS A 242 -18.84 4.45 8.58
CA LYS A 242 -19.39 5.47 7.68
C LYS A 242 -20.90 5.61 7.90
N GLY A 243 -21.36 6.84 8.13
CA GLY A 243 -22.77 7.16 8.34
C GLY A 243 -23.31 6.81 9.73
N VAL A 244 -22.46 6.36 10.65
CA VAL A 244 -22.84 6.12 12.05
C VAL A 244 -22.78 7.44 12.83
N PRO A 245 -23.80 7.77 13.65
CA PRO A 245 -23.78 8.97 14.49
C PRO A 245 -22.59 9.00 15.45
N LYS A 246 -22.08 10.19 15.77
CA LYS A 246 -20.85 10.38 16.58
C LYS A 246 -20.91 9.66 17.93
N GLU A 247 -22.04 9.74 18.62
CA GLU A 247 -22.25 9.13 19.94
C GLU A 247 -22.13 7.60 19.85
N ARG A 248 -22.58 7.02 18.74
CA ARG A 248 -22.48 5.58 18.48
C ARG A 248 -21.08 5.18 18.03
N LEU A 249 -20.36 6.05 17.32
CA LEU A 249 -18.96 5.82 16.94
C LEU A 249 -18.06 5.67 18.16
N GLU A 250 -18.18 6.55 19.15
CA GLU A 250 -17.37 6.51 20.37
C GLU A 250 -17.54 5.16 21.09
N ILE A 251 -18.78 4.69 21.22
CA ILE A 251 -19.10 3.38 21.81
C ILE A 251 -18.51 2.23 20.98
N MET A 252 -18.57 2.30 19.64
CA MET A 252 -18.02 1.27 18.77
C MET A 252 -16.49 1.22 18.82
N ILE A 253 -15.82 2.38 18.79
CA ILE A 253 -14.36 2.50 18.88
C ILE A 253 -13.85 1.89 20.18
N GLU A 254 -14.53 2.17 21.30
CA GLU A 254 -14.18 1.63 22.60
C GLU A 254 -14.36 0.11 22.67
N ARG A 255 -15.51 -0.40 22.25
CA ARG A 255 -15.83 -1.84 22.35
C ARG A 255 -15.06 -2.72 21.38
N VAL A 256 -14.75 -2.20 20.20
CA VAL A 256 -13.88 -2.87 19.22
C VAL A 256 -12.40 -2.83 19.68
N GLY A 257 -12.09 -2.04 20.71
CA GLY A 257 -10.76 -1.99 21.32
C GLY A 257 -9.75 -1.14 20.55
N VAL A 258 -10.20 -0.21 19.71
CA VAL A 258 -9.34 0.66 18.88
C VAL A 258 -9.22 2.09 19.40
N LYS A 259 -9.70 2.34 20.62
CA LYS A 259 -9.57 3.63 21.33
C LYS A 259 -8.09 4.03 21.44
N GLY A 260 -7.79 5.29 21.14
CA GLY A 260 -6.42 5.82 21.12
C GLY A 260 -5.63 5.52 19.85
N LEU A 261 -6.09 4.56 19.03
CA LEU A 261 -5.50 4.21 17.73
C LEU A 261 -6.25 4.85 16.55
N VAL A 262 -7.51 5.22 16.76
CA VAL A 262 -8.35 5.95 15.81
C VAL A 262 -8.93 7.20 16.46
N GLU A 263 -9.21 8.21 15.63
CA GLU A 263 -9.87 9.44 16.06
C GLU A 263 -11.02 9.83 15.13
N ILE A 264 -12.04 10.48 15.68
CA ILE A 264 -13.19 10.97 14.94
C ILE A 264 -12.87 12.40 14.50
N CYS A 265 -12.89 12.66 13.19
CA CYS A 265 -12.72 14.00 12.66
C CYS A 265 -13.79 14.95 13.23
N PRO A 266 -13.42 16.08 13.87
CA PRO A 266 -14.38 16.99 14.49
C PRO A 266 -15.27 17.69 13.45
N LYS A 267 -14.79 17.82 12.20
CA LYS A 267 -15.47 18.55 11.12
C LYS A 267 -16.42 17.68 10.31
N CYS A 268 -16.03 16.44 9.97
CA CYS A 268 -16.79 15.58 9.06
C CYS A 268 -17.16 14.20 9.64
N VAL A 269 -16.84 13.95 10.92
CA VAL A 269 -17.20 12.73 11.66
C VAL A 269 -16.59 11.44 11.07
N THR A 270 -15.66 11.57 10.10
CA THR A 270 -14.92 10.42 9.55
C THR A 270 -13.97 9.86 10.61
N VAL A 271 -13.97 8.54 10.78
CA VAL A 271 -13.03 7.83 11.66
C VAL A 271 -11.71 7.63 10.92
N VAL A 272 -10.62 8.05 11.54
CA VAL A 272 -9.28 8.06 10.95
C VAL A 272 -8.34 7.19 11.79
N ALA A 273 -7.66 6.24 11.16
CA ALA A 273 -6.56 5.53 11.81
C ALA A 273 -5.37 6.47 11.97
N CYS A 274 -5.01 6.74 13.22
CA CYS A 274 -3.89 7.61 13.57
C CYS A 274 -2.71 6.81 14.15
N GLY A 275 -2.96 5.60 14.64
CA GLY A 275 -1.98 4.82 15.40
C GLY A 275 -1.77 5.37 16.82
N PRO A 276 -0.84 4.79 17.59
CA PRO A 276 -0.52 5.24 18.94
C PRO A 276 -0.09 6.71 18.97
N LEU A 277 -0.55 7.46 19.97
CA LEU A 277 -0.27 8.89 20.12
C LEU A 277 1.23 9.19 20.29
N GLU A 278 1.96 8.25 20.88
CA GLU A 278 3.40 8.31 21.10
C GLU A 278 4.19 8.26 19.78
N GLN A 279 3.63 7.62 18.76
CA GLN A 279 4.27 7.41 17.45
C GLN A 279 3.82 8.45 16.43
N ASN A 280 2.57 8.89 16.52
CA ASN A 280 2.01 9.87 15.62
C ASN A 280 1.20 10.91 16.39
N SER A 281 1.79 12.10 16.53
CA SER A 281 1.13 13.27 17.12
C SER A 281 0.32 14.07 16.10
N GLU A 282 0.34 13.72 14.82
CA GLU A 282 -0.36 14.45 13.77
C GLU A 282 -1.69 13.75 13.45
N PHE A 283 -2.77 14.53 13.45
CA PHE A 283 -4.06 14.13 12.91
C PHE A 283 -4.19 14.73 11.52
N VAL A 284 -4.51 13.90 10.53
CA VAL A 284 -4.85 14.32 9.18
C VAL A 284 -6.08 13.56 8.72
N CYS A 285 -7.14 14.28 8.38
CA CYS A 285 -8.38 13.66 7.95
C CYS A 285 -8.21 12.96 6.59
N THR A 286 -8.59 11.69 6.52
CA THR A 286 -8.53 10.88 5.28
C THR A 286 -9.68 11.18 4.31
N ASN A 287 -10.69 11.95 4.74
CA ASN A 287 -11.77 12.38 3.85
C ASN A 287 -11.25 13.47 2.90
N SER A 288 -11.25 13.15 1.60
CA SER A 288 -10.70 13.99 0.53
C SER A 288 -11.32 15.39 0.43
N THR A 289 -12.52 15.59 0.96
CA THR A 289 -13.22 16.90 0.94
C THR A 289 -13.09 17.69 2.25
N CYS A 290 -12.54 17.09 3.30
CA CYS A 290 -12.49 17.71 4.63
C CYS A 290 -11.19 18.51 4.85
N GLY A 291 -10.04 17.87 4.59
CA GLY A 291 -8.70 18.46 4.73
C GLY A 291 -8.30 18.87 6.15
N GLU A 292 -9.08 18.51 7.17
CA GLU A 292 -8.82 18.88 8.57
C GLU A 292 -7.53 18.24 9.07
N SER A 293 -6.64 19.03 9.69
CA SER A 293 -5.43 18.53 10.32
C SER A 293 -5.08 19.33 11.58
N HIS A 294 -4.56 18.64 12.59
CA HIS A 294 -4.12 19.26 13.84
C HIS A 294 -3.14 18.35 14.58
N CYS A 295 -2.39 18.91 15.53
CA CYS A 295 -1.60 18.15 16.47
C CYS A 295 -2.51 17.52 17.53
N ARG A 296 -2.50 16.19 17.64
CA ARG A 296 -3.27 15.39 18.61
C ARG A 296 -2.89 15.66 20.06
N LYS A 297 -1.67 16.18 20.32
CA LYS A 297 -1.19 16.49 21.67
C LYS A 297 -1.68 17.86 22.17
N CYS A 298 -1.69 18.88 21.30
CA CYS A 298 -1.95 20.27 21.72
C CYS A 298 -3.19 20.90 21.07
N GLY A 299 -3.80 20.23 20.09
CA GLY A 299 -4.98 20.69 19.35
C GLY A 299 -4.74 21.87 18.39
N LYS A 300 -3.48 22.28 18.18
CA LYS A 300 -3.09 23.38 17.28
C LYS A 300 -2.73 22.87 15.88
N GLU A 301 -2.38 23.77 14.96
CA GLU A 301 -1.88 23.41 13.62
C GLU A 301 -0.71 22.44 13.70
N VAL A 302 -0.62 21.56 12.70
CA VAL A 302 0.46 20.58 12.59
C VAL A 302 1.79 21.30 12.54
N HIS A 303 2.67 21.00 13.48
CA HIS A 303 4.00 21.60 13.58
C HIS A 303 5.06 20.50 13.66
N SER A 304 6.10 20.61 12.84
CA SER A 304 7.26 19.73 12.93
C SER A 304 8.01 19.99 14.22
N SER A 305 8.35 18.92 14.95
CA SER A 305 9.27 18.94 16.09
C SER A 305 10.55 19.67 15.68
N LEU A 306 10.90 20.77 16.35
CA LEU A 306 12.19 21.44 16.10
C LEU A 306 13.31 20.52 16.56
N THR A 307 14.40 20.46 15.79
CA THR A 307 15.63 19.78 16.23
C THR A 307 16.27 20.54 17.40
N ARG A 308 17.10 19.84 18.19
CA ARG A 308 17.85 20.43 19.32
C ARG A 308 18.70 21.65 18.88
N GLU A 309 19.23 21.61 17.67
CA GLU A 309 20.03 22.69 17.08
C GLU A 309 19.18 23.91 16.66
N GLU A 310 17.94 23.69 16.24
CA GLU A 310 16.99 24.76 15.88
C GLU A 310 16.39 25.44 17.11
N TYR A 311 16.24 24.70 18.23
CA TYR A 311 15.83 25.25 19.52
C TYR A 311 16.87 26.24 20.07
N GLU A 312 18.16 25.92 19.96
CA GLU A 312 19.25 26.81 20.38
C GLU A 312 19.31 28.10 19.55
N LYS A 313 18.98 28.03 18.25
CA LYS A 313 18.90 29.22 17.38
C LYS A 313 17.69 30.11 17.68
N LYS A 314 16.54 29.55 18.08
CA LYS A 314 15.32 30.32 18.40
C LYS A 314 15.34 31.00 19.78
N LYS A 315 16.24 30.59 20.69
CA LYS A 315 16.38 31.22 22.01
C LYS A 315 16.75 32.71 21.95
N ASN A 316 17.32 33.17 20.84
CA ASN A 316 17.66 34.58 20.61
C ASN A 316 16.51 35.43 20.02
N GLN A 317 15.33 34.86 19.78
CA GLN A 317 14.19 35.55 19.15
C GLN A 317 12.86 35.27 19.87
N GLY A 318 12.85 35.42 21.20
CA GLY A 318 11.70 35.83 22.01
C GLY A 318 10.30 35.27 21.67
N SER A 319 10.18 33.99 21.28
CA SER A 319 8.88 33.35 21.04
C SER A 319 8.72 32.11 21.91
N GLU A 320 7.65 32.10 22.71
CA GLU A 320 7.24 31.01 23.59
C GLU A 320 6.74 29.83 22.76
N GLY A 321 7.65 29.04 22.19
CA GLY A 321 7.32 27.75 21.58
C GLY A 321 7.14 26.69 22.66
N GLN A 322 5.92 26.17 22.82
CA GLN A 322 5.67 25.00 23.66
C GLN A 322 6.29 23.75 23.00
N ASP A 323 7.25 23.16 23.69
CA ASP A 323 7.85 21.86 23.36
C ASP A 323 6.79 20.75 23.49
N CYS A 324 6.55 20.04 22.40
CA CYS A 324 5.62 18.93 22.31
C CYS A 324 6.33 17.60 21.97
N GLY A 325 7.63 17.48 22.26
CA GLY A 325 8.36 16.20 22.38
C GLY A 325 8.07 15.16 21.29
N GLY A 326 8.05 15.56 20.02
CA GLY A 326 7.95 14.63 18.88
C GLY A 326 9.34 14.19 18.41
N LEU A 327 9.49 12.92 18.01
CA LEU A 327 10.67 12.50 17.26
C LEU A 327 10.69 13.22 15.90
N ASP A 328 11.91 13.56 15.46
CA ASP A 328 12.22 14.29 14.23
C ASP A 328 11.76 13.51 12.99
N LEU A 329 10.88 14.12 12.19
CA LEU A 329 10.45 13.63 10.88
C LEU A 329 10.56 14.76 9.84
N GLY A 330 11.59 15.60 9.95
CA GLY A 330 11.83 16.77 9.08
C GLY A 330 12.01 16.49 7.58
N THR A 331 11.94 15.23 7.13
CA THR A 331 11.91 14.84 5.70
C THR A 331 10.53 14.38 5.21
N PHE A 332 9.50 14.45 6.07
CA PHE A 332 8.20 13.82 5.84
C PHE A 332 7.17 14.68 5.11
N LEU A 333 7.32 16.01 5.13
CA LEU A 333 6.25 16.95 4.75
C LEU A 333 6.12 17.24 3.24
N SER A 334 7.09 16.91 2.40
CA SER A 334 6.93 17.11 0.95
C SER A 334 6.04 16.05 0.28
N ASP A 335 6.03 14.82 0.80
CA ASP A 335 5.38 13.68 0.12
C ASP A 335 3.92 13.44 0.58
N VAL A 336 3.54 13.98 1.74
CA VAL A 336 2.22 13.75 2.37
C VAL A 336 1.12 14.57 1.72
N ILE A 337 1.43 15.76 1.20
CA ILE A 337 0.44 16.65 0.56
C ILE A 337 0.05 16.12 -0.84
N GLU A 338 0.91 15.35 -1.52
CA GLU A 338 0.62 14.85 -2.88
C GLU A 338 0.04 13.42 -2.93
N SER A 339 0.21 12.59 -1.89
CA SER A 339 -0.07 11.14 -2.04
C SER A 339 -1.21 10.55 -1.17
N GLY A 340 -1.75 11.20 -0.15
CA GLY A 340 -2.87 10.63 0.64
C GLY A 340 -2.58 9.27 1.33
N ARG A 341 -1.30 8.96 1.61
CA ARG A 341 -0.81 7.64 2.08
C ARG A 341 -0.65 7.55 3.61
N VAL A 342 -1.76 7.48 4.35
CA VAL A 342 -1.73 7.33 5.84
C VAL A 342 -1.59 5.86 6.28
N ALA A 343 -2.21 4.91 5.58
CA ALA A 343 -2.34 3.53 6.06
C ALA A 343 -1.03 2.70 6.01
N PHE A 344 -0.17 2.92 5.01
CA PHE A 344 1.05 2.12 4.80
C PHE A 344 2.13 2.41 5.85
N LYS A 345 2.26 3.67 6.29
CA LYS A 345 3.27 4.07 7.27
C LYS A 345 2.91 3.64 8.70
N ILE A 346 1.63 3.59 9.05
CA ILE A 346 1.16 3.04 10.34
C ILE A 346 1.55 1.56 10.48
N GLN A 347 1.42 0.75 9.42
CA GLN A 347 1.80 -0.67 9.44
C GLN A 347 3.32 -0.88 9.62
N ALA A 348 4.15 0.03 9.12
CA ALA A 348 5.60 -0.01 9.32
C ALA A 348 6.00 0.42 10.74
N MET A 349 5.36 1.46 11.29
CA MET A 349 5.57 1.96 12.65
C MET A 349 5.18 0.92 13.73
N LEU A 350 4.12 0.14 13.50
CA LEU A 350 3.65 -0.90 14.42
C LEU A 350 4.61 -2.11 14.52
N ASN A 351 5.30 -2.47 13.44
CA ASN A 351 6.28 -3.55 13.44
C ASN A 351 7.60 -3.14 14.12
N ASP A 352 8.01 -1.87 13.99
CA ASP A 352 9.22 -1.34 14.64
C ASP A 352 9.05 -1.13 16.15
N ALA A 353 7.81 -0.95 16.64
CA ALA A 353 7.51 -0.71 18.05
C ALA A 353 7.81 -1.88 19.00
N ILE A 354 8.00 -3.10 18.48
CA ILE A 354 8.31 -4.31 19.26
C ILE A 354 9.84 -4.46 19.49
N LEU A 355 10.66 -3.68 18.78
CA LEU A 355 12.12 -3.78 18.78
C LEU A 355 12.78 -2.47 19.26
N ARG A 356 13.55 -2.53 20.35
CA ARG A 356 14.36 -1.38 20.83
C ARG A 356 15.78 -1.45 20.27
N THR A 357 16.44 -0.32 20.05
CA THR A 357 17.86 -0.31 19.64
C THR A 357 18.77 -0.31 20.86
N CYS A 358 19.89 -1.04 20.77
CA CYS A 358 20.93 -1.00 21.78
C CYS A 358 21.60 0.37 21.77
N ASN A 359 21.63 1.07 22.90
CA ASN A 359 22.24 2.40 23.03
C ASN A 359 23.79 2.41 22.87
N SER A 360 24.40 1.22 22.79
CA SER A 360 25.86 1.03 22.72
C SER A 360 26.33 0.51 21.36
N CYS A 361 25.49 -0.20 20.61
CA CYS A 361 25.89 -0.83 19.34
C CYS A 361 24.79 -0.86 18.25
N ASP A 362 23.66 -0.18 18.48
CA ASP A 362 22.52 -0.06 17.57
C ASP A 362 21.79 -1.36 17.16
N THR A 363 22.19 -2.52 17.68
CA THR A 363 21.49 -3.80 17.49
C THR A 363 20.03 -3.74 17.95
N LYS A 364 19.11 -4.34 17.20
CA LYS A 364 17.68 -4.46 17.56
C LYS A 364 17.48 -5.53 18.66
N LEU A 365 16.81 -5.14 19.75
CA LEU A 365 16.58 -5.89 20.98
C LEU A 365 15.09 -6.12 21.19
N LEU A 366 14.73 -7.38 21.49
CA LEU A 366 13.37 -7.78 21.82
C LEU A 366 13.19 -7.90 23.34
N LYS A 367 12.07 -7.40 23.86
CA LYS A 367 11.71 -7.54 25.27
C LYS A 367 11.35 -9.00 25.58
N LYS A 368 11.94 -9.56 26.64
CA LYS A 368 11.67 -10.94 27.10
C LYS A 368 10.96 -10.93 28.46
N ASP A 369 9.93 -11.76 28.58
CA ASP A 369 9.25 -12.07 29.86
C ASP A 369 8.67 -10.85 30.62
N GLY A 370 8.25 -9.80 29.92
CA GLY A 370 7.67 -8.60 30.57
C GLY A 370 8.66 -7.80 31.42
N ARG A 371 9.97 -8.11 31.35
CA ARG A 371 11.03 -7.38 32.05
C ARG A 371 11.48 -6.15 31.27
N ASN A 372 11.57 -5.02 31.95
CA ASN A 372 12.08 -3.76 31.39
C ASN A 372 13.61 -3.65 31.43
N MET A 373 14.30 -4.65 31.95
CA MET A 373 15.75 -4.81 31.77
C MET A 373 16.01 -5.68 30.54
N ILE A 374 16.54 -5.08 29.47
CA ILE A 374 16.87 -5.77 28.22
C ILE A 374 18.39 -5.91 28.06
N ASN A 375 18.82 -7.06 27.56
CA ASN A 375 20.24 -7.41 27.42
C ASN A 375 20.60 -7.49 25.95
N CYS A 376 21.70 -6.83 25.57
CA CYS A 376 22.28 -6.95 24.24
C CYS A 376 23.25 -8.13 24.19
N ASN A 377 22.96 -9.10 23.32
CA ASN A 377 23.84 -10.27 23.14
C ASN A 377 25.11 -9.95 22.34
N ASP A 378 25.10 -8.86 21.56
CA ASP A 378 26.22 -8.53 20.67
C ASP A 378 27.33 -7.75 21.39
N CYS A 379 26.95 -6.82 22.29
CA CYS A 379 27.91 -5.99 23.03
C CYS A 379 27.91 -6.23 24.55
N GLY A 380 26.98 -7.03 25.07
CA GLY A 380 26.85 -7.31 26.50
C GLY A 380 26.22 -6.19 27.33
N ASN A 381 25.73 -5.11 26.71
CA ASN A 381 25.11 -4.02 27.45
C ASN A 381 23.75 -4.41 28.05
N HIS A 382 23.49 -3.91 29.25
CA HIS A 382 22.20 -4.00 29.93
C HIS A 382 21.56 -2.61 29.92
N GLN A 383 20.37 -2.48 29.35
CA GLN A 383 19.70 -1.18 29.25
C GLN A 383 18.23 -1.27 29.66
N CYS A 384 17.68 -0.13 30.06
CA CYS A 384 16.27 0.00 30.40
C CYS A 384 15.42 0.10 29.14
N TYR A 385 14.37 -0.71 29.02
CA TYR A 385 13.41 -0.69 27.92
C TYR A 385 12.62 0.63 27.85
N ILE A 386 12.46 1.30 28.99
CA ILE A 386 11.65 2.52 29.14
C ILE A 386 12.47 3.76 28.80
N CYS A 387 13.63 3.95 29.43
CA CYS A 387 14.42 5.18 29.27
C CYS A 387 15.68 5.02 28.41
N LEU A 388 15.99 3.81 27.94
CA LEU A 388 17.14 3.50 27.06
C LEU A 388 18.52 3.84 27.65
N GLU A 389 18.61 4.05 28.97
CA GLU A 389 19.88 4.25 29.68
C GLU A 389 20.49 2.92 30.11
N ASP A 390 21.81 2.92 30.30
CA ASP A 390 22.55 1.79 30.85
C ASP A 390 22.11 1.46 32.28
N VAL A 391 21.92 0.17 32.53
CA VAL A 391 21.46 -0.36 33.81
C VAL A 391 22.56 -1.24 34.39
N LYS A 392 23.20 -0.77 35.45
CA LYS A 392 24.27 -1.51 36.15
C LYS A 392 23.76 -2.40 37.31
N GLY A 393 22.45 -2.50 37.48
CA GLY A 393 21.80 -3.25 38.56
C GLY A 393 20.33 -2.91 38.69
N LEU A 394 19.64 -3.49 39.67
CA LEU A 394 18.19 -3.29 39.85
C LEU A 394 17.83 -1.92 40.43
N ASP A 395 18.78 -1.17 40.97
CA ASP A 395 18.57 0.14 41.60
C ASP A 395 17.89 1.16 40.67
N HIS A 396 18.18 1.07 39.36
CA HIS A 396 17.55 1.88 38.32
C HIS A 396 16.01 1.80 38.38
N PHE A 397 15.47 0.63 38.75
CA PHE A 397 14.04 0.36 38.75
C PHE A 397 13.34 0.58 40.11
N PHE A 398 14.12 0.83 41.16
CA PHE A 398 13.58 1.11 42.50
C PHE A 398 13.63 2.60 42.87
N GLN A 399 14.53 3.36 42.24
CA GLN A 399 14.77 4.77 42.56
C GLN A 399 14.07 5.75 41.61
N ARG A 400 13.61 5.28 40.44
CA ARG A 400 12.93 6.12 39.44
C ARG A 400 11.43 5.80 39.41
N PRO A 401 10.54 6.79 39.65
CA PRO A 401 9.09 6.58 39.64
C PRO A 401 8.53 6.10 38.30
N THR A 402 9.28 6.29 37.20
CA THR A 402 8.83 6.04 35.83
C THR A 402 9.45 4.79 35.21
N CYS A 403 10.39 4.14 35.89
CA CYS A 403 11.12 2.98 35.36
C CYS A 403 10.86 1.78 36.26
N HIS A 404 9.88 0.95 35.92
CA HIS A 404 9.53 -0.25 36.69
C HIS A 404 10.25 -1.48 36.14
N LEU A 405 10.68 -2.41 37.00
CA LEU A 405 11.44 -3.60 36.57
C LEU A 405 10.61 -4.55 35.71
N TYR A 406 9.33 -4.64 36.00
CA TYR A 406 8.34 -5.40 35.26
C TYR A 406 7.22 -4.47 34.82
N ASP A 407 6.52 -4.85 33.77
CA ASP A 407 5.27 -4.18 33.40
C ASP A 407 4.27 -4.28 34.55
N GLU A 408 3.66 -3.16 34.92
CA GLU A 408 2.59 -3.17 35.91
C GLU A 408 1.43 -3.99 35.35
N VAL A 409 1.14 -5.11 36.01
CA VAL A 409 -0.01 -5.96 35.70
C VAL A 409 -1.24 -5.22 36.22
N ALA A 410 -1.87 -4.44 35.35
CA ALA A 410 -3.17 -3.83 35.60
C ALA A 410 -4.30 -4.78 35.18
#